data_AF-A0A2A2M223-F1
#
_entry.id   AF-A0A2A2M223-F1
#
_cell.length_a   1.000
_cell.length_b   1.000
_cell.length_c   1.000
_cell.angle_alpha   90.00
_cell.angle_beta   90.00
_cell.angle_gamma   90.00
#
_symmetry.space_group_name_H-M   'P 1'
#
loop_
_entity.id
_entity.type
_entity.pdbx_description
1 polymer ?
#
loop_
_entity_poly.entity_id
_entity_poly.type
_entity_poly.pdbx_seq_one_letter_code
_entity_poly.pdbx_strand_id
1 'polypeptide(L)'
;MTHRSAKVALLAVGSFNPPTIMHLRMLEVARDYVEQQEGGQVVEGVLSPVADTYGKVGLASAEHRLAMAKAAAGNANWIRADGWECSQVEYLCEKSKLLGKQKIMKVLEEDDFFL
;
A
#
# COMPACT_ATOMS: atom_id res chain seq x y z
N MET A 1 14.45 21.06 22.29
CA MET A 1 13.36 21.14 21.29
C MET A 1 13.10 19.73 20.77
N THR A 2 12.08 19.04 21.29
CA THR A 2 11.71 17.70 20.83
C THR A 2 10.86 17.83 19.56
N HIS A 3 11.44 17.65 18.38
CA HIS A 3 10.62 17.45 17.18
C HIS A 3 9.81 16.16 17.40
N ARG A 4 8.48 16.30 17.50
CA ARG A 4 7.59 15.14 17.51
C ARG A 4 7.62 14.57 16.09
N SER A 5 8.44 13.55 15.86
CA SER A 5 8.45 12.84 14.57
C SER A 5 7.06 12.30 14.29
N ALA A 6 6.51 12.72 13.16
CA ALA A 6 5.20 12.31 12.70
C ALA A 6 5.22 10.81 12.40
N LYS A 7 4.34 10.02 13.03
CA LYS A 7 4.19 8.59 12.72
C LYS A 7 3.38 8.44 11.45
N VAL A 8 3.93 7.74 10.46
CA VAL A 8 3.35 7.61 9.11
C VAL A 8 3.17 6.13 8.78
N ALA A 9 2.01 5.79 8.24
CA ALA A 9 1.78 4.51 7.56
C ALA A 9 1.81 4.75 6.05
N LEU A 10 2.51 3.87 5.32
CA LEU A 10 2.54 3.89 3.85
C LEU A 10 1.50 2.91 3.32
N LEU A 11 0.66 3.36 2.40
CA LEU A 11 -0.34 2.55 1.75
C LEU A 11 -0.05 2.50 0.25
N ALA A 12 0.22 1.32 -0.28
CA ALA A 12 0.33 1.07 -1.70
C ALA A 12 -0.93 0.39 -2.21
N VAL A 13 -1.73 1.12 -2.99
CA VAL A 13 -2.96 0.60 -3.62
C VAL A 13 -2.63 0.26 -5.07
N GLY A 14 -3.00 -0.93 -5.51
CA GLY A 14 -2.58 -1.39 -6.84
C GLY A 14 -3.28 -2.66 -7.29
N SER A 15 -3.09 -2.98 -8.57
CA SER A 15 -3.62 -4.24 -9.11
C SER A 15 -2.87 -5.42 -8.54
N PHE A 16 -1.54 -5.34 -8.41
CA PHE A 16 -0.67 -6.46 -7.99
C PHE A 16 -0.98 -7.77 -8.73
N ASN A 17 -0.94 -7.73 -10.07
CA ASN A 17 -1.31 -8.84 -10.95
C ASN A 17 -0.15 -9.28 -11.86
N PRO A 18 0.84 -10.05 -11.35
CA PRO A 18 1.09 -10.41 -9.95
C PRO A 18 1.92 -9.33 -9.20
N PRO A 19 2.01 -9.39 -7.85
CA PRO A 19 2.96 -8.56 -7.12
C PRO A 19 4.40 -8.93 -7.50
N THR A 20 5.24 -7.91 -7.61
CA THR A 20 6.66 -8.02 -8.00
C THR A 20 7.56 -7.36 -6.96
N ILE A 21 8.86 -7.64 -7.01
CA ILE A 21 9.87 -7.01 -6.14
C ILE A 21 9.84 -5.48 -6.26
N MET A 22 9.50 -4.93 -7.42
CA MET A 22 9.41 -3.48 -7.62
C MET A 22 8.35 -2.83 -6.72
N HIS A 23 7.23 -3.49 -6.46
CA HIS A 23 6.20 -2.97 -5.55
C HIS A 23 6.70 -2.88 -4.11
N LEU A 24 7.50 -3.86 -3.67
CA LEU A 24 8.15 -3.81 -2.36
C LEU A 24 9.23 -2.73 -2.33
N ARG A 25 10.02 -2.62 -3.41
CA ARG A 25 11.06 -1.60 -3.53
C ARG A 25 10.49 -0.19 -3.48
N MET A 26 9.30 0.03 -4.04
CA MET A 26 8.60 1.31 -3.96
C MET A 26 8.33 1.72 -2.51
N LEU A 27 7.85 0.80 -1.67
CA LEU A 27 7.62 1.06 -0.24
C LEU A 27 8.93 1.36 0.50
N GLU A 28 10.00 0.64 0.19
CA GLU A 28 11.34 0.89 0.76
C GLU A 28 11.86 2.30 0.42
N VAL A 29 11.77 2.70 -0.86
CA VAL A 29 12.18 4.04 -1.30
C VAL A 29 11.34 5.14 -0.65
N ALA A 30 10.03 4.93 -0.57
CA ALA A 30 9.12 5.87 0.09
C ALA A 30 9.42 6.00 1.58
N ARG A 31 9.76 4.90 2.26
CA ARG A 31 10.19 4.93 3.67
C ARG A 31 11.45 5.76 3.85
N ASP A 32 12.48 5.49 3.05
CA ASP A 32 13.74 6.23 3.11
C ASP A 32 13.51 7.73 2.89
N TYR A 33 12.62 8.10 1.95
CA TYR A 33 12.26 9.50 1.73
C TYR A 33 11.60 10.14 2.94
N VAL A 34 10.60 9.48 3.55
CA VAL A 34 9.88 10.02 4.72
C VAL A 34 10.80 10.17 5.92
N GLU A 35 11.68 9.19 6.17
CA GLU A 35 12.57 9.20 7.34
C GLU A 35 13.75 10.16 7.17
N GLN A 36 14.30 10.27 5.96
CA GLN A 36 15.48 11.11 5.71
C GLN A 36 15.14 12.56 5.35
N GLN A 37 14.06 12.79 4.60
CA GLN A 37 13.72 14.11 4.05
C GLN A 37 12.59 14.80 4.81
N GLU A 38 11.55 14.05 5.20
CA GLU A 38 10.36 14.64 5.87
C GLU A 38 10.45 14.59 7.41
N GLY A 39 11.43 13.87 7.97
CA GLY A 39 11.60 13.72 9.42
C GLY A 39 10.46 12.95 10.11
N GLY A 40 9.68 12.19 9.32
CA GLY A 40 8.66 11.28 9.80
C GLY A 40 9.26 9.94 10.25
N GLN A 41 8.49 9.14 10.97
CA GLN A 41 8.82 7.76 11.30
C GLN A 41 7.80 6.84 10.64
N VAL A 42 8.24 5.97 9.72
CA VAL A 42 7.34 5.01 9.10
C VAL A 42 7.13 3.83 10.04
N VAL A 43 5.88 3.56 10.39
CA VAL A 43 5.51 2.51 11.35
C VAL A 43 5.04 1.22 10.68
N GLU A 44 4.40 1.33 9.51
CA GLU A 44 3.95 0.18 8.73
C GLU A 44 3.84 0.53 7.24
N GLY A 45 3.98 -0.47 6.39
CA GLY A 45 3.66 -0.45 4.97
C GLY A 45 2.53 -1.42 4.68
N VAL A 46 1.53 -1.01 3.91
CA VAL A 46 0.36 -1.83 3.58
C VAL A 46 0.23 -1.95 2.07
N LEU A 47 0.31 -3.18 1.55
CA LEU A 47 -0.09 -3.51 0.18
C LEU A 47 -1.59 -3.79 0.17
N SER A 48 -2.36 -3.03 -0.59
CA SER A 48 -3.81 -3.19 -0.72
C SER A 48 -4.19 -3.53 -2.16
N PRO A 49 -4.38 -4.82 -2.49
CA PRO A 49 -4.89 -5.19 -3.81
C PRO A 49 -6.31 -4.71 -4.02
N VAL A 50 -6.55 -4.10 -5.18
CA VAL A 50 -7.89 -3.62 -5.58
C VAL A 50 -8.89 -4.78 -5.66
N ALA A 51 -10.17 -4.47 -5.45
CA ALA A 51 -11.26 -5.41 -5.65
C ALA A 51 -11.37 -5.88 -7.11
N ASP A 52 -11.93 -7.08 -7.33
CA ASP A 52 -12.18 -7.60 -8.68
C ASP A 52 -13.19 -6.76 -9.46
N THR A 53 -14.03 -6.01 -8.76
CA THR A 53 -14.97 -5.04 -9.31
C THR A 53 -14.29 -3.83 -9.95
N TYR A 54 -12.98 -3.68 -9.82
CA TYR A 54 -12.21 -2.67 -10.58
C TYR A 54 -12.31 -2.87 -12.10
N GLY A 55 -12.59 -4.10 -12.56
CA GLY A 55 -12.98 -4.34 -13.95
C GLY A 55 -11.84 -4.23 -14.98
N LYS A 56 -10.57 -4.23 -14.55
CA LYS A 56 -9.42 -4.27 -15.47
C LYS A 56 -9.38 -5.62 -16.20
N VAL A 57 -9.36 -5.57 -17.53
CA VAL A 57 -9.32 -6.79 -18.38
C VAL A 57 -8.06 -7.59 -18.06
N GLY A 58 -8.23 -8.89 -17.79
CA GLY A 58 -7.12 -9.81 -17.48
C GLY A 58 -6.65 -9.80 -16.02
N LEU A 59 -7.42 -9.21 -15.10
CA LEU A 59 -7.12 -9.26 -13.67
C LEU A 59 -7.36 -10.67 -13.10
N ALA A 60 -6.35 -11.26 -12.46
CA ALA A 60 -6.54 -12.47 -11.66
C ALA A 60 -7.46 -12.18 -10.46
N SER A 61 -8.09 -13.21 -9.89
CA SER A 61 -8.96 -13.04 -8.73
C SER A 61 -8.24 -12.34 -7.57
N ALA A 62 -8.97 -11.49 -6.85
CA ALA A 62 -8.46 -10.75 -5.70
C ALA A 62 -7.90 -11.68 -4.64
N GLU A 63 -8.49 -12.87 -4.49
CA GLU A 63 -7.97 -13.92 -3.60
C GLU A 63 -6.54 -14.33 -3.96
N HIS A 64 -6.27 -14.63 -5.24
CA HIS A 64 -4.93 -15.01 -5.68
C HIS A 64 -3.95 -13.85 -5.54
N ARG A 65 -4.36 -12.63 -5.90
CA ARG A 65 -3.51 -11.43 -5.80
C ARG A 65 -3.16 -11.12 -4.34
N LEU A 66 -4.13 -11.24 -3.44
CA LEU A 66 -3.91 -11.09 -1.99
C LEU A 66 -3.01 -12.19 -1.42
N ALA A 67 -3.21 -13.44 -1.82
CA ALA A 67 -2.35 -14.54 -1.38
C ALA A 67 -0.90 -14.33 -1.82
N MET A 68 -0.68 -13.94 -3.08
CA MET A 68 0.65 -13.59 -3.58
C MET A 68 1.23 -12.37 -2.87
N ALA A 69 0.43 -11.33 -2.60
CA ALA A 69 0.90 -10.14 -1.90
C ALA A 69 1.30 -10.44 -0.46
N LYS A 70 0.55 -11.31 0.25
CA LYS A 70 0.93 -11.81 1.58
C LYS A 70 2.23 -12.59 1.55
N ALA A 71 2.41 -13.46 0.56
CA ALA A 71 3.64 -14.22 0.39
C ALA A 71 4.84 -13.31 0.10
N ALA A 72 4.67 -12.29 -0.76
CA ALA A 72 5.70 -11.31 -1.09
C ALA A 72 6.07 -10.44 0.13
N ALA A 73 5.07 -9.98 0.88
CA ALA A 73 5.25 -9.17 2.09
C ALA A 73 5.86 -9.96 3.25
N GLY A 74 5.68 -11.27 3.32
CA GLY A 74 6.21 -12.12 4.40
C GLY A 74 7.73 -12.07 4.59
N ASN A 75 8.48 -11.61 3.58
CA ASN A 75 9.92 -11.41 3.67
C ASN A 75 10.34 -10.05 4.26
N ALA A 76 9.40 -9.11 4.42
CA ALA A 76 9.65 -7.77 4.92
C ALA A 76 9.00 -7.55 6.29
N ASN A 77 9.80 -7.21 7.30
CA ASN A 77 9.34 -7.14 8.70
C ASN A 77 8.32 -6.03 9.01
N TRP A 78 8.16 -5.05 8.12
CA TRP A 78 7.33 -3.86 8.33
C TRP A 78 6.22 -3.69 7.29
N ILE A 79 6.19 -4.56 6.27
CA ILE A 79 5.21 -4.52 5.19
C ILE A 79 4.22 -5.66 5.41
N ARG A 80 2.92 -5.37 5.31
CA ARG A 80 1.85 -6.37 5.32
C ARG A 80 0.97 -6.19 4.09
N ALA A 81 0.28 -7.26 3.68
CA ALA A 81 -0.79 -7.16 2.70
C ALA A 81 -2.15 -7.19 3.41
N ASP A 82 -3.04 -6.28 3.02
CA ASP A 82 -4.38 -6.17 3.57
C ASP A 82 -5.43 -6.41 2.49
N GLY A 83 -6.44 -7.21 2.82
CA GLY A 83 -7.53 -7.59 1.92
C GLY A 83 -8.78 -6.75 2.10
N TRP A 84 -8.72 -5.68 2.90
CA TRP A 84 -9.90 -4.87 3.21
C TRP A 84 -10.60 -4.36 1.95
N GLU A 85 -9.86 -3.88 0.95
CA GLU A 85 -10.43 -3.45 -0.34
C GLU A 85 -10.95 -4.64 -1.16
N CYS A 86 -10.26 -5.78 -1.14
CA CYS A 86 -10.72 -7.01 -1.83
C CYS A 86 -12.09 -7.50 -1.33
N SER A 87 -12.43 -7.21 -0.07
CA SER A 87 -13.69 -7.62 0.57
C SER A 87 -14.87 -6.70 0.28
N GLN A 88 -14.66 -5.58 -0.41
CA GLN A 88 -15.73 -4.63 -0.71
C GLN A 88 -16.53 -5.08 -1.93
N VAL A 89 -17.85 -4.96 -1.84
CA VAL A 89 -18.81 -5.31 -2.90
C VAL A 89 -18.72 -4.34 -4.10
N GLU A 90 -18.26 -3.11 -3.86
CA GLU A 90 -18.03 -2.09 -4.89
C GLU A 90 -16.57 -1.66 -4.86
N TYR A 91 -16.00 -1.38 -6.04
CA TYR A 91 -14.72 -0.69 -6.13
C TYR A 91 -14.92 0.70 -5.51
N LEU A 92 -14.31 0.91 -4.36
CA LEU A 92 -14.34 2.20 -3.69
C LEU A 92 -13.47 3.16 -4.49
N CYS A 93 -14.12 3.96 -5.33
CA CYS A 93 -13.48 5.13 -5.92
C CYS A 93 -13.05 6.04 -4.75
N GLU A 94 -11.74 6.26 -4.67
CA GLU A 94 -11.09 7.33 -3.92
C GLU A 94 -11.12 7.28 -2.38
N LYS A 95 -9.88 7.12 -1.86
CA LYS A 95 -9.15 7.98 -0.89
C LYS A 95 -9.77 8.29 0.48
N SER A 96 -11.08 8.20 0.65
CA SER A 96 -11.84 8.88 1.69
C SER A 96 -12.10 8.06 2.97
N LYS A 97 -11.97 6.72 2.94
CA LYS A 97 -12.34 5.86 4.09
C LYS A 97 -11.17 5.24 4.86
N LEU A 98 -10.00 5.07 4.25
CA LEU A 98 -8.77 4.71 4.99
C LEU A 98 -8.28 5.88 5.87
N LEU A 99 -8.54 7.12 5.44
CA LEU A 99 -8.33 8.35 6.22
C LEU A 99 -9.17 8.41 7.51
N GLY A 100 -10.24 7.62 7.64
CA GLY A 100 -11.11 7.64 8.81
C GLY A 100 -10.52 7.02 10.08
N LYS A 101 -9.38 6.31 10.00
CA LYS A 101 -8.84 5.55 11.15
C LYS A 101 -7.39 5.82 11.55
N GLN A 102 -6.57 6.53 10.77
CA GLN A 102 -5.16 6.75 11.13
C GLN A 102 -4.66 8.16 10.87
N LYS A 103 -3.81 8.62 11.80
CA LYS A 103 -3.50 10.04 12.01
C LYS A 103 -2.68 10.67 10.87
N ILE A 104 -1.89 9.93 10.10
CA ILE A 104 -1.17 10.36 8.88
C ILE A 104 -0.90 9.13 8.01
N MET A 105 -1.45 9.07 6.80
CA MET A 105 -1.28 7.97 5.84
C MET A 105 -0.86 8.55 4.49
N LYS A 106 0.25 8.08 3.92
CA LYS A 106 0.71 8.51 2.59
C LYS A 106 0.35 7.43 1.59
N VAL A 107 -0.54 7.76 0.66
CA VAL A 107 -0.98 6.87 -0.42
C VAL A 107 0.06 6.94 -1.53
N LEU A 108 0.53 5.78 -1.97
CA LEU A 108 1.42 5.61 -3.12
C LEU A 108 0.59 4.90 -4.19
N GLU A 109 0.35 5.58 -5.32
CA GLU A 109 -0.27 4.95 -6.49
C GLU A 109 0.83 4.40 -7.41
N GLU A 110 0.55 3.30 -8.13
CA GLU A 110 1.50 2.76 -9.12
C GLU A 110 1.89 3.84 -10.15
N ASP A 111 0.98 4.77 -10.49
CA ASP A 111 1.20 5.84 -11.45
C ASP A 111 2.09 7.00 -10.93
N ASP A 112 2.30 7.13 -9.61
CA ASP A 112 3.05 8.24 -9.01
C ASP A 112 4.58 8.13 -9.17
N PHE A 113 5.09 6.96 -9.59
CA PHE A 113 6.54 6.66 -9.61
C PHE A 113 7.09 6.23 -10.97
N PHE A 114 6.25 6.08 -12.01
CA PHE A 114 6.70 5.94 -13.40
C PHE A 114 6.90 7.32 -14.03
N LEU A 115 7.90 8.07 -13.56
CA LEU A 115 8.53 9.17 -14.32
C LEU A 115 9.66 8.63 -15.19
#